data_AF-A0A061DW30-F1
#
_entry.id   AF-A0A061DW30-F1
#
_cell.length_a   1.000
_cell.length_b   1.000
_cell.length_c   1.000
_cell.angle_alpha   90.00
_cell.angle_beta   90.00
_cell.angle_gamma   90.00
#
_symmetry.space_group_name_H-M   'P 1'
#
loop_
_entity.id
_entity.type
_entity.pdbx_description
1 polymer ?
#
loop_
_entity_poly.entity_id
_entity_poly.type
_entity_poly.pdbx_seq_one_letter_code
_entity_poly.pdbx_strand_id
1 'polypeptide(L)'
;MATKPGILTNWPWESLGKFKYVILAPWLVHSVHSWMTKAANERGLANFLIFPFLLTRILHNQIWISYSRHRTAKGSNNIVDEGIDFEQVDNM
;
A
#
# COMPACT_ATOMS: atom_id res chain seq x y z
N MET A 1 0.65 -7.26 -22.23
CA MET A 1 0.21 -7.17 -20.81
C MET A 1 -0.50 -8.46 -20.45
N ALA A 2 -0.13 -9.11 -19.35
CA ALA A 2 -0.69 -10.41 -18.98
C ALA A 2 -2.22 -10.29 -18.78
N THR A 3 -2.99 -11.06 -19.54
CA THR A 3 -4.46 -11.01 -19.63
C THR A 3 -5.17 -11.47 -18.36
N LYS A 4 -4.45 -12.05 -17.39
CA LYS A 4 -4.97 -12.50 -16.09
C LYS A 4 -3.95 -12.20 -14.98
N PRO A 5 -4.12 -11.11 -14.21
CA PRO A 5 -3.29 -10.86 -13.04
C PRO A 5 -3.50 -11.98 -12.00
N GLY A 6 -2.43 -12.42 -11.34
CA GLY A 6 -2.50 -13.46 -10.32
C GLY A 6 -3.19 -12.98 -9.04
N ILE A 7 -3.57 -13.91 -8.17
CA ILE A 7 -4.32 -13.68 -6.90
C ILE A 7 -3.68 -12.65 -5.94
N LEU A 8 -2.42 -12.23 -6.18
CA LEU A 8 -1.67 -11.29 -5.34
C LEU A 8 -1.13 -10.08 -6.13
N THR A 9 -1.58 -9.91 -7.37
CA THR A 9 -1.21 -8.77 -8.21
C THR A 9 -2.01 -7.53 -7.81
N ASN A 10 -3.30 -7.69 -7.51
CA ASN A 10 -4.16 -6.58 -7.09
C ASN A 10 -4.28 -6.53 -5.57
N TRP A 11 -4.40 -5.32 -5.01
CA TRP A 11 -4.67 -5.16 -3.58
C TRP A 11 -6.11 -5.61 -3.29
N PRO A 12 -6.40 -6.41 -2.24
CA PRO A 12 -7.77 -6.73 -1.83
C PRO A 12 -8.72 -5.53 -1.68
N TRP A 13 -8.23 -4.31 -1.41
CA TRP A 13 -9.03 -3.08 -1.31
C TRP A 13 -9.14 -2.31 -2.63
N GLU A 14 -8.57 -2.84 -3.71
CA GLU A 14 -8.59 -2.22 -5.03
C GLU A 14 -10.00 -2.25 -5.64
N SER A 15 -10.74 -3.33 -5.43
CA SER A 15 -12.14 -3.46 -5.84
C SER A 15 -13.07 -2.40 -5.23
N LEU A 16 -12.73 -1.91 -4.03
CA LEU A 16 -13.48 -0.85 -3.34
C LEU A 16 -13.24 0.54 -3.94
N GLY A 17 -12.24 0.73 -4.80
CA GLY A 17 -12.00 1.98 -5.52
C GLY A 17 -11.97 3.22 -4.60
N LYS A 18 -12.81 4.22 -4.90
CA LYS A 18 -12.96 5.45 -4.10
C LYS A 18 -13.79 5.26 -2.82
N PHE A 19 -14.59 4.19 -2.73
CA PHE A 19 -15.46 3.94 -1.58
C PHE A 19 -14.67 3.72 -0.27
N LYS A 20 -13.42 3.26 -0.39
CA LYS A 20 -12.49 3.16 0.75
C LYS A 20 -12.38 4.47 1.55
N TYR A 21 -12.45 5.63 0.89
CA TYR A 21 -12.38 6.93 1.56
C TYR A 21 -13.65 7.28 2.32
N VAL A 22 -14.82 6.78 1.89
CA VAL A 22 -16.08 6.97 2.61
C VAL A 22 -16.04 6.26 3.97
N ILE A 23 -15.38 5.10 4.03
CA ILE A 23 -15.19 4.35 5.29
C ILE A 23 -14.14 5.05 6.18
N LEU A 24 -13.07 5.57 5.58
CA LEU A 24 -11.96 6.19 6.32
C LEU A 24 -12.26 7.60 6.80
N ALA A 25 -13.00 8.38 6.02
CA ALA A 25 -13.21 9.80 6.27
C ALA A 25 -13.87 10.06 7.64
N PRO A 26 -14.93 9.35 8.07
CA PRO A 26 -15.49 9.51 9.41
C PRO A 26 -14.46 9.23 10.50
N TRP A 27 -13.59 8.24 10.32
CA TRP A 27 -12.57 7.87 11.29
C TRP A 27 -11.46 8.93 11.41
N LEU A 28 -11.04 9.48 10.27
CA LEU A 28 -10.12 10.61 10.19
C LEU A 28 -10.71 11.87 10.84
N VAL A 29 -11.96 12.22 10.48
CA VAL A 29 -12.66 13.38 11.04
C VAL A 29 -12.84 13.24 12.55
N HIS A 30 -13.28 12.07 13.03
CA HIS A 30 -13.41 11.82 14.46
C HIS A 30 -12.07 12.00 15.17
N SER A 31 -10.98 11.50 14.59
CA SER A 31 -9.68 11.55 15.23
C SER A 31 -9.09 12.96 15.27
N VAL A 32 -9.23 13.73 14.18
CA VAL A 32 -8.84 15.15 14.15
C VAL A 32 -9.67 15.95 15.15
N HIS A 33 -11.00 15.74 15.15
CA HIS A 33 -11.90 16.41 16.09
C HIS A 33 -11.53 16.09 17.55
N SER A 34 -11.31 14.81 17.87
CA SER A 34 -10.91 14.35 19.20
C SER A 34 -9.52 14.86 19.62
N TRP A 35 -8.60 15.06 18.67
CA TRP A 35 -7.30 15.64 18.94
C TRP A 35 -7.37 17.14 19.25
N MET A 36 -8.21 17.87 18.52
CA MET A 36 -8.34 19.33 18.62
C MET A 36 -9.15 19.76 19.85
N THR A 37 -10.15 18.96 20.24
CA THR A 37 -11.09 19.31 21.33
C THR A 37 -10.69 18.78 22.70
N LYS A 38 -9.84 17.74 22.79
CA LYS A 38 -9.46 17.14 24.08
C LYS A 38 -8.15 17.71 24.63
N ALA A 39 -8.19 18.11 25.91
CA ALA A 39 -7.00 18.49 26.68
C ALA A 39 -5.99 17.33 26.74
N ALA A 40 -4.69 17.63 26.85
CA ALA A 40 -3.61 16.63 26.82
C ALA A 40 -3.79 15.48 27.82
N ASN A 41 -4.49 15.72 28.94
CA ASN A 41 -4.76 14.76 30.00
C ASN A 41 -5.94 13.80 29.71
N GLU A 42 -6.82 14.14 28.75
CA GLU A 42 -8.03 13.37 28.41
C GLU A 42 -7.95 12.70 27.03
N ARG A 43 -6.77 12.66 26.42
CA ARG A 43 -6.54 11.94 25.15
C ARG A 43 -6.70 10.43 25.39
N GLY A 44 -7.96 9.99 25.41
CA GLY A 44 -8.33 8.61 25.66
C GLY A 44 -7.70 7.63 24.67
N LEU A 45 -7.64 6.36 25.06
CA LEU A 45 -7.04 5.24 24.34
C LEU A 45 -7.31 5.21 22.83
N ALA A 46 -8.47 5.66 22.37
CA ALA A 46 -8.80 5.76 20.95
C ALA A 46 -7.85 6.68 20.14
N ASN A 47 -7.46 7.84 20.70
CA ASN A 47 -6.48 8.73 20.07
C ASN A 47 -5.06 8.14 20.10
N PHE A 48 -4.75 7.30 21.10
CA PHE A 48 -3.49 6.58 21.13
C PHE A 48 -3.47 5.48 20.06
N LEU A 49 -4.59 4.80 19.83
CA LEU A 49 -4.71 3.69 18.89
C LEU A 49 -4.75 4.11 17.41
N ILE A 50 -5.09 5.36 17.07
CA ILE A 50 -5.06 5.79 15.67
C ILE A 50 -3.64 5.79 15.09
N PHE A 51 -2.63 6.16 15.87
CA PHE A 51 -1.26 6.19 15.40
C PHE A 51 -0.72 4.80 14.98
N PRO A 52 -0.77 3.76 15.84
CA PRO A 52 -0.37 2.41 15.44
C PRO A 52 -1.29 1.84 14.36
N PHE A 53 -2.57 2.22 14.31
CA PHE A 53 -3.47 1.82 13.23
C PHE A 53 -3.01 2.33 11.86
N LEU A 54 -2.68 3.63 11.76
CA LEU A 54 -2.17 4.24 10.53
C LEU A 54 -0.81 3.65 10.12
N LEU A 55 0.09 3.44 11.08
CA LEU A 55 1.39 2.80 10.82
C LEU A 55 1.24 1.38 10.31
N THR A 56 0.39 0.57 10.96
CA THR A 56 0.09 -0.80 10.53
C THR A 56 -0.43 -0.81 9.09
N ARG A 57 -1.24 0.18 8.72
CA ARG A 57 -1.77 0.31 7.36
C ARG A 57 -0.71 0.60 6.32
N ILE A 58 0.25 1.48 6.63
CA ILE A 58 1.38 1.79 5.75
C ILE A 58 2.29 0.57 5.62
N LEU A 59 2.65 -0.06 6.74
CA LEU A 59 3.48 -1.26 6.77
C LEU A 59 2.86 -2.41 5.98
N HIS A 60 1.58 -2.69 6.21
CA HIS A 60 0.86 -3.72 5.48
C HIS A 60 0.86 -3.44 3.96
N ASN A 61 0.63 -2.20 3.55
CA ASN A 61 0.70 -1.82 2.13
C ASN A 61 2.11 -2.04 1.54
N GLN A 62 3.15 -1.62 2.25
CA GLN A 62 4.53 -1.79 1.78
C GLN A 62 4.94 -3.27 1.70
N ILE A 63 4.54 -4.08 2.69
CA ILE A 63 4.75 -5.53 2.66
C ILE A 63 4.02 -6.15 1.47
N TRP A 64 2.77 -5.75 1.22
CA TRP A 64 1.97 -6.24 0.10
C TRP A 64 2.63 -5.93 -1.24
N ILE A 65 3.02 -4.67 -1.47
CA ILE A 65 3.70 -4.26 -2.71
C ILE A 65 5.01 -5.03 -2.87
N SER A 66 5.82 -5.14 -1.81
CA SER A 66 7.10 -5.84 -1.83
C SER A 66 6.92 -7.32 -2.18
N TYR A 67 5.95 -7.98 -1.55
CA TYR A 67 5.64 -9.38 -1.80
C TYR A 67 5.10 -9.60 -3.23
N SER A 68 4.16 -8.75 -3.67
CA SER A 68 3.59 -8.80 -5.02
C SER A 68 4.66 -8.64 -6.10
N ARG A 69 5.58 -7.68 -5.92
CA ARG A 69 6.73 -7.46 -6.82
C ARG A 69 7.70 -8.63 -6.78
N HIS A 70 8.07 -9.11 -5.59
CA HIS A 70 8.97 -10.26 -5.45
C HIS A 70 8.41 -11.49 -6.17
N ARG A 71 7.11 -11.77 -6.00
CA ARG A 71 6.43 -12.86 -6.69
C ARG A 71 6.32 -12.65 -8.20
N THR A 72 6.17 -11.40 -8.66
CA THR A 72 6.12 -11.07 -10.09
C THR A 72 7.49 -11.19 -10.74
N ALA A 73 8.56 -10.76 -10.05
CA ALA A 73 9.94 -10.86 -10.53
C ALA A 73 10.49 -12.30 -10.51
N LYS A 74 10.03 -13.14 -9.56
CA LYS A 74 10.45 -14.55 -9.44
C LYS A 74 9.47 -15.54 -10.10
N GLY A 75 8.26 -15.07 -10.44
CA GLY A 75 7.24 -15.87 -11.09
C GLY A 75 7.58 -16.07 -12.57
N SER A 76 7.11 -17.19 -13.14
CA SER A 76 7.25 -17.58 -14.55
C SER A 76 6.52 -16.65 -15.56
N ASN A 77 6.42 -15.37 -15.24
CA ASN A 77 5.99 -14.28 -16.12
C ASN A 77 7.21 -13.42 -16.48
N ASN A 78 8.36 -14.04 -16.79
CA ASN A 78 9.41 -13.36 -17.52
C ASN A 78 8.78 -12.90 -18.83
N ILE A 79 8.46 -11.61 -18.91
CA ILE A 79 7.88 -11.01 -20.12
C ILE A 79 8.90 -11.08 -21.27
N VAL A 80 10.19 -11.26 -20.94
CA VAL A 80 11.30 -11.48 -21.86
C VAL A 80 12.35 -12.37 -21.14
N ASP A 81 12.66 -13.54 -21.70
CA ASP A 81 13.80 -14.40 -21.34
C ASP A 81 14.95 -14.16 -22.33
N GLU A 82 15.15 -12.89 -22.68
CA GLU A 82 16.23 -12.44 -23.55
C GLU A 82 17.29 -11.82 -22.63
N GLY A 83 18.55 -12.18 -22.85
CA GLY A 83 19.65 -11.44 -22.22
C GLY A 83 19.44 -9.96 -22.49
N ILE A 84 19.66 -9.12 -21.49
CA ILE A 84 19.71 -7.68 -21.72
C ILE A 84 20.93 -7.48 -22.64
N ASP A 85 20.69 -7.44 -23.95
CA ASP A 85 21.71 -7.04 -24.91
C ASP A 85 21.91 -5.55 -24.67
N PHE A 86 22.86 -5.26 -23.79
CA PHE A 86 23.42 -3.94 -23.70
C PHE A 86 24.19 -3.74 -25.01
N GLU A 87 23.61 -2.99 -25.95
CA GLU A 87 24.42 -2.22 -26.88
C GLU A 87 25.26 -1.28 -26.00
N GLN A 88 26.44 -1.75 -25.65
CA GLN A 88 27.42 -0.98 -24.94
C GLN A 88 27.85 0.11 -25.92
N VAL A 89 27.25 1.30 -25.78
CA VAL A 89 27.61 2.48 -26.55
C VAL A 89 28.95 2.97 -26.01
N ASP A 90 30.01 2.23 -26.35
CA ASP A 90 31.38 2.68 -26.23
C ASP A 90 31.57 3.74 -27.32
N ASN A 91 31.22 4.99 -26.99
CA ASN A 91 31.56 6.15 -27.79
C ASN A 91 33.05 6.44 -27.58
N MET A 92 33.91 5.75 -28.34
CA MET A 92 35.29 6.20 -28.57
C MET A 92 35.34 7.37 -29.55
#